data_AF-A0A4Y6KWL9-F1
#
_entry.id   AF-A0A4Y6KWL9-F1
#
_cell.length_a   1.000
_cell.length_b   1.000
_cell.length_c   1.000
_cell.angle_alpha   90.00
_cell.angle_beta   90.00
_cell.angle_gamma   90.00
#
_symmetry.space_group_name_H-M   'P 1'
#
loop_
_entity.id
_entity.type
_entity.pdbx_description
1 polymer ?
#
loop_
_entity_poly.entity_id
_entity_poly.type
_entity_poly.pdbx_seq_one_letter_code
_entity_poly.pdbx_strand_id
1 'polypeptide(L)'
;MRLLICGLVASLSAPVSTAAVIMVGEGEAITRIADAARIARDGDLVLIKPGTYRGDVAVWEQHALEIRGLSPQPTLIADGKIAEGKAIWVFRNGRIKVGNLAFRGARAADGNGAAIRLESGALEIQGCTFEDNQMGVLTGNVADARLAVRDSVFANAPAQSAPLPHLLYVGRIDTVHVEGSRFEGGHFGHLIKSRARTSVLRYNFIVDGPAGRASYEIDLPDGGDALLVGNVIGQSPGSENLALIAFGAEGPGWQENRLRMSHNTLINEKPQAAHFLRAWPERLTSPLSIVTLNNLIVGEGFFDQIHPGDHAGNQKLPAGYFAGRGADFTLPPSSPLRGKVMPPATPALIPTAEFTAPASSRALAPPASWAPGAFQRVPANQATISEHVATPP
;
A
#
# COMPACT_ATOMS: atom_id res chain seq x y z
N MET A 1 72.34 15.09 17.93
CA MET A 1 70.96 14.69 18.29
C MET A 1 70.08 14.85 17.06
N ARG A 2 69.20 13.88 16.80
CA ARG A 2 68.16 13.78 15.73
C ARG A 2 68.57 13.10 14.41
N LEU A 3 68.51 11.76 14.44
CA LEU A 3 68.18 10.94 13.27
C LEU A 3 66.73 11.23 12.85
N LEU A 4 66.51 11.54 11.56
CA LEU A 4 65.17 11.51 10.96
C LEU A 4 64.93 10.12 10.39
N ILE A 5 63.94 9.41 10.95
CA ILE A 5 63.41 8.16 10.42
C ILE A 5 62.26 8.55 9.49
N CYS A 6 62.44 8.30 8.19
CA CYS A 6 61.39 8.45 7.19
C CYS A 6 60.50 7.20 7.25
N GLY A 7 59.37 7.29 7.96
CA GLY A 7 58.38 6.22 8.04
C GLY A 7 57.58 6.13 6.75
N LEU A 8 57.73 5.02 6.02
CA LEU A 8 56.92 4.68 4.86
C LEU A 8 55.49 4.34 5.34
N VAL A 9 54.53 5.24 5.14
CA VAL A 9 53.11 4.97 5.40
C VAL A 9 52.56 4.18 4.23
N ALA A 10 52.48 2.87 4.35
CA ALA A 10 51.77 2.02 3.39
C ALA A 10 50.27 2.26 3.53
N SER A 11 49.69 2.97 2.57
CA SER A 11 48.24 3.17 2.46
C SER A 11 47.60 1.85 2.02
N LEU A 12 47.10 1.05 2.97
CA LEU A 12 46.24 -0.09 2.67
C LEU A 12 44.92 0.45 2.08
N SER A 13 44.80 0.40 0.76
CA SER A 13 43.52 0.57 0.08
C SER A 13 42.69 -0.68 0.39
N ALA A 14 41.67 -0.53 1.23
CA ALA A 14 40.72 -1.61 1.47
C ALA A 14 40.09 -2.02 0.12
N PRO A 15 39.99 -3.31 -0.20
CA PRO A 15 39.33 -3.73 -1.42
C PRO A 15 37.88 -3.25 -1.38
N VAL A 16 37.49 -2.47 -2.39
CA VAL A 16 36.07 -2.17 -2.64
C VAL A 16 35.43 -3.51 -2.96
N SER A 17 34.69 -4.06 -1.99
CA SER A 17 33.92 -5.28 -2.20
C SER A 17 32.95 -5.02 -3.33
N THR A 18 33.16 -5.67 -4.48
CA THR A 18 32.23 -5.61 -5.60
C THR A 18 30.95 -6.31 -5.18
N ALA A 19 29.81 -5.62 -5.30
CA ALA A 19 28.48 -6.21 -5.10
C ALA A 19 28.36 -7.53 -5.87
N ALA A 20 28.09 -8.63 -5.17
CA ALA A 20 27.93 -9.94 -5.79
C ALA A 20 26.47 -10.14 -6.23
N VAL A 21 26.29 -10.98 -7.25
CA VAL A 21 24.97 -11.50 -7.63
C VAL A 21 24.85 -12.91 -7.08
N ILE A 22 23.89 -13.13 -6.20
CA ILE A 22 23.56 -14.45 -5.64
C ILE A 22 22.31 -14.95 -6.35
N MET A 23 22.46 -15.93 -7.22
CA MET A 23 21.33 -16.61 -7.87
C MET A 23 20.81 -17.73 -6.96
N VAL A 24 19.51 -17.72 -6.71
CA VAL A 24 18.83 -18.67 -5.82
C VAL A 24 17.77 -19.44 -6.60
N GLY A 25 17.74 -20.77 -6.43
CA GLY A 25 16.65 -21.61 -6.90
C GLY A 25 17.11 -22.92 -7.55
N GLU A 26 16.19 -23.62 -8.19
CA GLU A 26 16.47 -24.93 -8.80
C GLU A 26 17.59 -24.85 -9.84
N GLY A 27 18.54 -25.79 -9.76
CA GLY A 27 19.71 -25.86 -10.63
C GLY A 27 20.86 -24.91 -10.28
N GLU A 28 20.70 -24.05 -9.28
CA GLU A 28 21.76 -23.16 -8.79
C GLU A 28 22.53 -23.79 -7.63
N ALA A 29 23.74 -23.28 -7.36
CA ALA A 29 24.52 -23.70 -6.20
C ALA A 29 23.82 -23.34 -4.87
N ILE A 30 23.08 -22.23 -4.84
CA ILE A 30 22.24 -21.83 -3.71
C ILE A 30 20.79 -22.12 -4.10
N THR A 31 20.21 -23.17 -3.52
CA THR A 31 18.82 -23.55 -3.83
C THR A 31 17.81 -22.93 -2.87
N ARG A 32 18.26 -22.56 -1.66
CA ARG A 32 17.44 -21.99 -0.60
C ARG A 32 17.73 -20.51 -0.35
N ILE A 33 16.67 -19.77 -0.13
CA ILE A 33 16.68 -18.34 0.23
C ILE A 33 17.31 -18.16 1.61
N ALA A 34 17.02 -19.04 2.56
CA ALA A 34 17.64 -18.99 3.89
C ALA A 34 19.18 -19.09 3.83
N ASP A 35 19.69 -19.87 2.87
CA ASP A 35 21.13 -20.03 2.67
C ASP A 35 21.75 -18.79 2.01
N ALA A 36 21.03 -18.16 1.07
CA ALA A 36 21.40 -16.88 0.50
C ALA A 36 21.49 -15.78 1.57
N ALA A 37 20.49 -15.69 2.47
CA ALA A 37 20.46 -14.70 3.55
C ALA A 37 21.66 -14.82 4.50
N ARG A 38 22.16 -16.04 4.72
CA ARG A 38 23.31 -16.32 5.58
C ARG A 38 24.66 -15.94 4.97
N ILE A 39 24.77 -15.91 3.64
CA ILE A 39 26.04 -15.62 2.95
C ILE A 39 26.10 -14.22 2.35
N ALA A 40 24.93 -13.60 2.11
CA ALA A 40 24.83 -12.27 1.52
C ALA A 40 25.55 -11.22 2.37
N ARG A 41 26.12 -10.23 1.68
CA ARG A 41 26.79 -9.08 2.26
C ARG A 41 26.13 -7.79 1.78
N ASP A 42 26.39 -6.72 2.51
CA ASP A 42 25.91 -5.40 2.12
C ASP A 42 26.35 -5.04 0.69
N GLY A 43 25.37 -4.59 -0.10
CA GLY A 43 25.53 -4.24 -1.51
C GLY A 43 25.17 -5.37 -2.48
N ASP A 44 24.99 -6.61 -2.03
CA ASP A 44 24.68 -7.74 -2.91
C ASP A 44 23.27 -7.64 -3.52
N LEU A 45 23.14 -8.28 -4.69
CA LEU A 45 21.88 -8.52 -5.38
C LEU A 45 21.52 -10.01 -5.28
N VAL A 46 20.40 -10.32 -4.64
CA VAL A 46 19.86 -11.68 -4.57
C VAL A 46 18.77 -11.85 -5.63
N LEU A 47 19.01 -12.71 -6.61
CA LEU A 47 18.05 -13.05 -7.67
C LEU A 47 17.42 -14.40 -7.40
N ILE A 48 16.10 -14.45 -7.27
CA ILE A 48 15.36 -15.68 -6.95
C ILE A 48 14.67 -16.18 -8.22
N LYS A 49 15.04 -17.38 -8.68
CA LYS A 49 14.44 -18.01 -9.86
C LYS A 49 12.97 -18.36 -9.60
N PRO A 50 12.16 -18.43 -10.67
CA PRO A 50 10.78 -18.90 -10.58
C PRO A 50 10.70 -20.26 -9.88
N GLY A 51 9.71 -20.43 -9.01
CA GLY A 51 9.54 -21.65 -8.24
C GLY A 51 8.65 -21.45 -7.02
N THR A 52 8.34 -22.55 -6.34
CA THR A 52 7.64 -22.54 -5.05
C THR A 52 8.61 -22.91 -3.93
N TYR A 53 8.81 -21.99 -2.99
CA TYR A 53 9.74 -22.11 -1.88
C TYR A 53 8.92 -22.37 -0.60
N ARG A 54 8.75 -23.65 -0.23
CA ARG A 54 7.97 -24.07 0.94
C ARG A 54 8.81 -24.07 2.20
N GLY A 55 8.34 -23.42 3.25
CA GLY A 55 9.01 -23.37 4.56
C GLY A 55 10.37 -22.65 4.55
N ASP A 56 10.73 -22.00 3.45
CA ASP A 56 12.03 -21.36 3.27
C ASP A 56 12.00 -19.92 3.75
N VAL A 57 12.08 -19.78 5.07
CA VAL A 57 12.02 -18.52 5.80
C VAL A 57 13.43 -17.97 6.06
N ALA A 58 13.55 -16.65 6.19
CA ALA A 58 14.84 -16.00 6.29
C ALA A 58 14.85 -14.82 7.29
N VAL A 59 15.98 -14.65 7.97
CA VAL A 59 16.33 -13.42 8.68
C VAL A 59 17.44 -12.75 7.89
N TRP A 60 17.22 -11.49 7.51
CA TRP A 60 18.18 -10.68 6.77
C TRP A 60 18.80 -9.68 7.73
N GLU A 61 20.08 -9.90 8.04
CA GLU A 61 20.87 -9.06 8.96
C GLU A 61 21.61 -7.94 8.23
N GLN A 62 21.71 -8.03 6.90
CA GLN A 62 22.39 -7.06 6.07
C GLN A 62 21.68 -5.70 6.10
N HIS A 63 22.46 -4.64 5.98
CA HIS A 63 21.99 -3.25 6.02
C HIS A 63 21.79 -2.65 4.63
N ALA A 64 22.20 -3.32 3.55
CA ALA A 64 21.95 -2.89 2.19
C ALA A 64 21.83 -4.09 1.25
N LEU A 65 20.64 -4.36 0.72
CA LEU A 65 20.41 -5.44 -0.24
C LEU A 65 19.33 -5.07 -1.25
N GLU A 66 19.47 -5.62 -2.45
CA GLU A 66 18.35 -5.78 -3.38
C GLU A 66 18.03 -7.28 -3.51
N ILE A 67 16.77 -7.64 -3.29
CA ILE A 67 16.28 -9.01 -3.39
C ILE A 67 15.13 -9.02 -4.38
N ARG A 68 15.27 -9.76 -5.47
CA ARG A 68 14.31 -9.72 -6.58
C ARG A 68 14.00 -11.10 -7.13
N GLY A 69 12.72 -11.42 -7.24
CA GLY A 69 12.26 -12.57 -8.02
C GLY A 69 12.39 -12.32 -9.51
N LEU A 70 12.86 -13.33 -10.24
CA LEU A 70 12.84 -13.35 -11.71
C LEU A 70 11.45 -13.77 -12.20
N SER A 71 11.11 -13.42 -13.43
CA SER A 71 9.81 -13.77 -14.01
C SER A 71 9.78 -15.21 -14.54
N PRO A 72 8.67 -15.96 -14.36
CA PRO A 72 7.46 -15.60 -13.60
C PRO A 72 7.68 -15.53 -12.07
N GLN A 73 6.85 -14.72 -11.39
CA GLN A 73 6.96 -14.40 -9.96
C GLN A 73 7.16 -15.66 -9.08
N PRO A 74 8.27 -15.77 -8.31
CA PRO A 74 8.47 -16.85 -7.37
C PRO A 74 7.55 -16.73 -6.15
N THR A 75 7.12 -17.88 -5.62
CA THR A 75 6.15 -17.94 -4.52
C THR A 75 6.77 -18.58 -3.28
N LEU A 76 6.81 -17.82 -2.19
CA LEU A 76 7.17 -18.29 -0.86
C LEU A 76 5.91 -18.70 -0.11
N ILE A 77 5.87 -19.94 0.36
CA ILE A 77 4.78 -20.47 1.18
C ILE A 77 5.36 -20.76 2.56
N ALA A 78 4.80 -20.13 3.59
CA ALA A 78 5.24 -20.29 4.97
C ALA A 78 5.26 -21.75 5.41
N ASP A 79 4.25 -22.54 5.02
CA ASP A 79 4.15 -23.98 5.30
C ASP A 79 4.35 -24.32 6.79
N GLY A 80 3.72 -23.52 7.66
CA GLY A 80 3.85 -23.62 9.12
C GLY A 80 5.20 -23.14 9.68
N LYS A 81 6.07 -22.58 8.84
CA LYS A 81 7.36 -21.99 9.25
C LYS A 81 7.27 -20.47 9.18
N ILE A 82 7.84 -19.83 10.19
CA ILE A 82 8.11 -18.39 10.23
C ILE A 82 9.45 -18.19 10.95
N ALA A 83 10.31 -17.35 10.38
CA ALA A 83 11.55 -16.92 11.00
C ALA A 83 11.25 -16.24 12.34
N GLU A 84 11.93 -16.71 13.39
CA GLU A 84 11.86 -16.20 14.76
C GLU A 84 10.48 -16.19 15.41
N GLY A 85 9.51 -16.97 14.89
CA GLY A 85 8.13 -16.85 15.35
C GLY A 85 7.45 -15.54 14.94
N LYS A 86 8.00 -14.81 13.96
CA LYS A 86 7.51 -13.50 13.51
C LYS A 86 6.96 -13.49 12.09
N ALA A 87 7.75 -13.93 11.10
CA ALA A 87 7.41 -13.72 9.69
C ALA A 87 8.03 -14.74 8.73
N ILE A 88 7.59 -14.78 7.46
CA ILE A 88 8.34 -15.50 6.42
C ILE A 88 9.74 -14.88 6.31
N TRP A 89 9.81 -13.56 6.13
CA TRP A 89 11.07 -12.81 6.15
C TRP A 89 11.10 -11.74 7.24
N VAL A 90 12.20 -11.67 7.98
CA VAL A 90 12.48 -10.62 8.97
C VAL A 90 13.68 -9.79 8.50
N PHE A 91 13.49 -8.48 8.35
CA PHE A 91 14.55 -7.51 8.10
C PHE A 91 14.89 -6.77 9.39
N ARG A 92 16.15 -6.86 9.84
CA ARG A 92 16.60 -6.24 11.09
C ARG A 92 16.68 -4.71 10.99
N ASN A 93 17.42 -4.24 10.01
CA ASN A 93 17.72 -2.83 9.78
C ASN A 93 18.19 -2.63 8.32
N GLY A 94 18.51 -1.41 7.94
CA GLY A 94 19.18 -1.11 6.67
C GLY A 94 18.33 -0.39 5.65
N ARG A 95 18.75 -0.47 4.39
CA ARG A 95 18.03 0.00 3.19
C ARG A 95 17.87 -1.18 2.25
N ILE A 96 16.68 -1.79 2.28
CA ILE A 96 16.41 -3.03 1.58
C ILE A 96 15.38 -2.81 0.50
N LYS A 97 15.60 -3.42 -0.66
CA LYS A 97 14.63 -3.47 -1.76
C LYS A 97 14.18 -4.90 -1.98
N VAL A 98 12.86 -5.11 -2.07
CA VAL A 98 12.23 -6.41 -2.32
C VAL A 98 11.31 -6.27 -3.53
N GLY A 99 11.56 -7.07 -4.56
CA GLY A 99 10.83 -6.96 -5.82
C GLY A 99 10.31 -8.29 -6.36
N ASN A 100 9.12 -8.28 -6.97
CA ASN A 100 8.57 -9.38 -7.76
C ASN A 100 8.55 -10.75 -7.03
N LEU A 101 7.97 -10.80 -5.82
CA LEU A 101 7.83 -12.02 -5.04
C LEU A 101 6.42 -12.17 -4.48
N ALA A 102 5.92 -13.41 -4.42
CA ALA A 102 4.67 -13.75 -3.75
C ALA A 102 4.94 -14.39 -2.38
N PHE A 103 4.16 -14.00 -1.38
CA PHE A 103 4.25 -14.50 -0.01
C PHE A 103 2.89 -14.98 0.48
N ARG A 104 2.85 -16.21 1.02
CA ARG A 104 1.59 -16.83 1.44
C ARG A 104 1.68 -17.59 2.76
N GLY A 105 0.62 -17.51 3.55
CA GLY A 105 0.34 -18.47 4.62
C GLY A 105 1.02 -18.19 5.95
N ALA A 106 1.55 -16.98 6.19
CA ALA A 106 2.25 -16.68 7.44
C ALA A 106 1.30 -16.74 8.65
N ARG A 107 1.67 -17.54 9.66
CA ARG A 107 0.94 -17.73 10.92
C ARG A 107 1.90 -17.76 12.10
N ALA A 108 1.74 -16.85 13.05
CA ALA A 108 2.50 -16.82 14.31
C ALA A 108 1.62 -17.19 15.51
N ALA A 109 2.26 -17.67 16.58
CA ALA A 109 1.58 -18.08 17.81
C ALA A 109 0.87 -16.92 18.50
N ASP A 110 1.39 -15.70 18.38
CA ASP A 110 0.76 -14.48 18.89
C ASP A 110 -0.35 -13.95 17.97
N GLY A 111 -0.56 -14.58 16.81
CA GLY A 111 -1.55 -14.22 15.80
C GLY A 111 -1.15 -13.10 14.85
N ASN A 112 0.11 -12.64 14.87
CA ASN A 112 0.63 -11.54 14.05
C ASN A 112 1.67 -12.00 13.00
N GLY A 113 1.55 -13.23 12.50
CA GLY A 113 2.48 -13.83 11.55
C GLY A 113 2.52 -13.04 10.24
N ALA A 114 3.66 -12.42 9.95
CA ALA A 114 3.80 -11.57 8.78
C ALA A 114 4.41 -12.30 7.58
N ALA A 115 4.07 -11.89 6.35
CA ALA A 115 4.90 -12.27 5.21
C ALA A 115 6.27 -11.55 5.29
N ILE A 116 6.26 -10.24 5.53
CA ILE A 116 7.49 -9.48 5.83
C ILE A 116 7.35 -8.73 7.16
N ARG A 117 8.34 -8.89 8.05
CA ARG A 117 8.53 -8.05 9.23
C ARG A 117 9.72 -7.11 9.02
N LEU A 118 9.48 -5.81 9.07
CA LEU A 118 10.54 -4.79 9.14
C LEU A 118 10.72 -4.36 10.59
N GLU A 119 11.88 -4.62 11.21
CA GLU A 119 12.11 -4.19 12.59
C GLU A 119 12.56 -2.73 12.68
N SER A 120 13.47 -2.30 11.80
CA SER A 120 13.95 -0.92 11.68
C SER A 120 14.51 -0.63 10.28
N GLY A 121 14.90 0.60 9.99
CA GLY A 121 15.49 0.99 8.70
C GLY A 121 14.44 1.33 7.63
N ALA A 122 14.82 1.22 6.36
CA ALA A 122 14.01 1.55 5.19
C ALA A 122 13.79 0.32 4.30
N LEU A 123 12.53 0.06 3.97
CA LEU A 123 12.14 -1.04 3.08
C LEU A 123 11.35 -0.49 1.88
N GLU A 124 11.78 -0.87 0.68
CA GLU A 124 11.02 -0.66 -0.55
C GLU A 124 10.50 -2.00 -1.07
N ILE A 125 9.20 -2.09 -1.30
CA ILE A 125 8.51 -3.26 -1.85
C ILE A 125 7.93 -2.86 -3.21
N GLN A 126 8.19 -3.66 -4.24
CA GLN A 126 7.66 -3.40 -5.58
C GLN A 126 7.21 -4.66 -6.31
N GLY A 127 5.98 -4.65 -6.86
CA GLY A 127 5.51 -5.77 -7.68
C GLY A 127 5.33 -7.07 -6.88
N CYS A 128 5.08 -6.99 -5.57
CA CYS A 128 4.95 -8.17 -4.71
C CYS A 128 3.48 -8.52 -4.46
N THR A 129 3.24 -9.79 -4.13
CA THR A 129 1.92 -10.31 -3.79
C THR A 129 1.94 -10.85 -2.37
N PHE A 130 0.98 -10.45 -1.53
CA PHE A 130 0.82 -10.90 -0.15
C PHE A 130 -0.58 -11.48 0.00
N GLU A 131 -0.68 -12.79 0.12
CA GLU A 131 -1.98 -13.46 0.18
C GLU A 131 -2.07 -14.33 1.41
N ASP A 132 -3.22 -14.32 2.10
CA ASP A 132 -3.48 -15.29 3.17
C ASP A 132 -2.40 -15.28 4.25
N ASN A 133 -2.01 -14.08 4.70
CA ASN A 133 -1.10 -13.87 5.82
C ASN A 133 -1.87 -13.19 6.95
N GLN A 134 -1.57 -13.51 8.22
CA GLN A 134 -2.14 -12.73 9.35
C GLN A 134 -1.76 -11.26 9.22
N MET A 135 -0.52 -11.00 8.76
CA MET A 135 -0.05 -9.69 8.33
C MET A 135 0.65 -9.81 6.97
N GLY A 136 0.29 -9.00 5.97
CA GLY A 136 1.08 -8.98 4.73
C GLY A 136 2.47 -8.39 5.00
N VAL A 137 2.47 -7.15 5.49
CA VAL A 137 3.68 -6.48 6.00
C VAL A 137 3.39 -5.94 7.39
N LEU A 138 4.33 -6.13 8.31
CA LEU A 138 4.28 -5.60 9.67
C LEU A 138 5.57 -4.87 10.01
N THR A 139 5.50 -3.58 10.34
CA THR A 139 6.68 -2.82 10.77
C THR A 139 6.79 -2.75 12.29
N GLY A 140 8.02 -2.50 12.78
CA GLY A 140 8.30 -2.13 14.16
C GLY A 140 7.81 -0.72 14.50
N ASN A 141 8.09 -0.30 15.73
CA ASN A 141 7.80 1.04 16.25
C ASN A 141 9.11 1.80 16.44
N VAL A 142 9.73 2.20 15.32
CA VAL A 142 11.03 2.87 15.29
C VAL A 142 10.89 4.17 14.53
N ALA A 143 11.13 5.30 15.21
CA ALA A 143 10.68 6.63 14.80
C ALA A 143 11.33 7.18 13.50
N ASP A 144 12.42 6.57 13.04
CA ASP A 144 13.15 6.90 11.81
C ASP A 144 12.98 5.82 10.71
N ALA A 145 12.24 4.74 10.97
CA ALA A 145 11.99 3.70 9.99
C ALA A 145 11.06 4.19 8.87
N ARG A 146 11.21 3.62 7.68
CA ARG A 146 10.48 4.02 6.47
C ARG A 146 10.02 2.81 5.67
N LEU A 147 8.82 2.91 5.10
CA LEU A 147 8.26 1.90 4.22
C LEU A 147 7.76 2.54 2.93
N ALA A 148 8.15 1.99 1.78
CA ALA A 148 7.55 2.30 0.50
C ALA A 148 7.01 1.02 -0.16
N VAL A 149 5.77 1.05 -0.62
CA VAL A 149 5.10 -0.06 -1.29
C VAL A 149 4.57 0.43 -2.62
N ARG A 150 4.94 -0.23 -3.71
CA ARG A 150 4.55 0.14 -5.07
C ARG A 150 4.03 -1.08 -5.83
N ASP A 151 3.03 -0.88 -6.67
CA ASP A 151 2.56 -1.87 -7.65
C ASP A 151 2.33 -3.27 -7.04
N SER A 152 1.86 -3.33 -5.78
CA SER A 152 1.79 -4.59 -5.01
C SER A 152 0.34 -4.96 -4.69
N VAL A 153 0.09 -6.26 -4.51
CA VAL A 153 -1.23 -6.79 -4.16
C VAL A 153 -1.18 -7.35 -2.75
N PHE A 154 -2.17 -6.97 -1.93
CA PHE A 154 -2.43 -7.60 -0.65
C PHE A 154 -3.86 -8.13 -0.65
N ALA A 155 -4.04 -9.40 -0.32
CA ALA A 155 -5.33 -10.05 -0.49
C ALA A 155 -5.61 -11.11 0.58
N ASN A 156 -6.90 -11.35 0.80
CA ASN A 156 -7.44 -12.54 1.46
C ASN A 156 -6.86 -12.75 2.87
N ALA A 157 -7.16 -11.85 3.79
CA ALA A 157 -6.82 -12.05 5.19
C ALA A 157 -7.43 -13.38 5.71
N PRO A 158 -6.72 -14.12 6.58
CA PRO A 158 -7.27 -15.33 7.15
C PRO A 158 -8.51 -15.05 8.00
N ALA A 159 -9.43 -16.01 8.07
CA ALA A 159 -10.58 -15.95 8.96
C ALA A 159 -10.12 -16.04 10.43
N GLN A 160 -9.85 -14.89 11.03
CA GLN A 160 -9.29 -14.74 12.38
C GLN A 160 -9.98 -13.59 13.11
N SER A 161 -10.42 -13.84 14.34
CA SER A 161 -11.13 -12.85 15.18
C SER A 161 -10.29 -12.20 16.27
N ALA A 162 -9.19 -12.82 16.68
CA ALA A 162 -8.23 -12.22 17.61
C ALA A 162 -6.85 -12.90 17.51
N PRO A 163 -5.74 -12.13 17.58
CA PRO A 163 -5.69 -10.69 17.27
C PRO A 163 -6.21 -10.40 15.86
N LEU A 164 -6.47 -9.15 15.53
CA LEU A 164 -7.06 -8.82 14.22
C LEU A 164 -5.99 -8.89 13.11
N PRO A 165 -6.24 -9.58 11.98
CA PRO A 165 -5.32 -9.59 10.86
C PRO A 165 -5.36 -8.24 10.12
N HIS A 166 -4.22 -7.81 9.58
CA HIS A 166 -4.15 -6.59 8.78
C HIS A 166 -3.36 -6.86 7.51
N LEU A 167 -3.87 -6.44 6.35
CA LEU A 167 -3.11 -6.66 5.12
C LEU A 167 -1.79 -5.89 5.13
N LEU A 168 -1.83 -4.62 5.55
CA LEU A 168 -0.65 -3.81 5.86
C LEU A 168 -0.78 -3.20 7.26
N TYR A 169 0.19 -3.52 8.13
CA TYR A 169 0.30 -2.94 9.46
C TYR A 169 1.59 -2.14 9.59
N VAL A 170 1.45 -0.83 9.65
CA VAL A 170 2.54 0.11 9.88
C VAL A 170 2.50 0.59 11.32
N GLY A 171 3.52 0.22 12.07
CA GLY A 171 3.78 0.71 13.43
C GLY A 171 4.15 2.20 13.45
N ARG A 172 4.59 2.67 14.61
CA ARG A 172 4.91 4.08 14.83
C ARG A 172 6.29 4.41 14.24
N ILE A 173 6.32 4.72 12.93
CA ILE A 173 7.52 4.99 12.12
C ILE A 173 7.54 6.42 11.55
N ASP A 174 8.59 6.80 10.81
CA ASP A 174 8.69 8.10 10.14
C ASP A 174 7.66 8.20 9.00
N THR A 175 7.81 7.37 7.97
CA THR A 175 7.01 7.50 6.75
C THR A 175 6.53 6.15 6.21
N VAL A 176 5.27 6.10 5.78
CA VAL A 176 4.81 5.09 4.81
C VAL A 176 4.33 5.76 3.52
N HIS A 177 4.79 5.23 2.39
CA HIS A 177 4.28 5.56 1.05
C HIS A 177 3.69 4.30 0.40
N VAL A 178 2.45 4.36 -0.06
CA VAL A 178 1.81 3.28 -0.81
C VAL A 178 1.26 3.85 -2.12
N GLU A 179 1.70 3.30 -3.24
CA GLU A 179 1.31 3.78 -4.57
C GLU A 179 0.95 2.63 -5.53
N GLY A 180 -0.07 2.83 -6.36
CA GLY A 180 -0.43 1.89 -7.43
C GLY A 180 -0.77 0.48 -6.93
N SER A 181 -1.08 0.32 -5.65
CA SER A 181 -1.22 -0.99 -5.00
C SER A 181 -2.69 -1.36 -4.79
N ARG A 182 -2.96 -2.66 -4.67
CA ARG A 182 -4.30 -3.22 -4.48
C ARG A 182 -4.43 -3.91 -3.12
N PHE A 183 -5.55 -3.66 -2.44
CA PHE A 183 -5.91 -4.27 -1.17
C PHE A 183 -7.35 -4.77 -1.22
N GLU A 184 -7.59 -6.05 -0.91
CA GLU A 184 -8.92 -6.66 -0.94
C GLU A 184 -9.05 -7.87 0.00
N GLY A 185 -10.28 -8.28 0.31
CA GLY A 185 -10.55 -9.51 1.05
C GLY A 185 -10.03 -9.48 2.49
N GLY A 186 -10.25 -8.38 3.21
CA GLY A 186 -9.98 -8.28 4.65
C GLY A 186 -10.96 -9.12 5.48
N HIS A 187 -10.61 -9.31 6.76
CA HIS A 187 -11.45 -10.06 7.69
C HIS A 187 -11.28 -9.51 9.11
N PHE A 188 -12.31 -8.83 9.64
CA PHE A 188 -12.42 -8.21 10.97
C PHE A 188 -11.40 -7.12 11.32
N GLY A 189 -10.12 -7.26 10.96
CA GLY A 189 -9.13 -6.21 11.07
C GLY A 189 -9.22 -5.22 9.92
N HIS A 190 -8.10 -4.69 9.44
CA HIS A 190 -8.10 -3.58 8.49
C HIS A 190 -7.33 -3.92 7.22
N LEU A 191 -7.69 -3.31 6.09
CA LEU A 191 -6.85 -3.42 4.90
C LEU A 191 -5.52 -2.71 5.15
N ILE A 192 -5.57 -1.46 5.62
CA ILE A 192 -4.39 -0.69 6.00
C ILE A 192 -4.56 -0.14 7.41
N LYS A 193 -3.59 -0.40 8.30
CA LYS A 193 -3.44 0.30 9.57
C LYS A 193 -2.08 1.00 9.59
N SER A 194 -2.05 2.32 9.83
CA SER A 194 -0.79 3.07 9.91
C SER A 194 -0.72 4.02 11.10
N ARG A 195 0.33 3.85 11.89
CA ARG A 195 0.74 4.77 12.97
C ARG A 195 1.92 5.67 12.58
N ALA A 196 2.30 5.68 11.30
CA ALA A 196 3.41 6.50 10.83
C ALA A 196 3.16 7.99 11.06
N ARG A 197 4.23 8.76 11.30
CA ARG A 197 4.18 10.23 11.37
C ARG A 197 3.65 10.82 10.08
N THR A 198 4.06 10.25 8.95
CA THR A 198 3.58 10.64 7.63
C THR A 198 3.07 9.42 6.87
N SER A 199 1.82 9.47 6.41
CA SER A 199 1.20 8.42 5.60
C SER A 199 0.76 8.98 4.25
N VAL A 200 1.34 8.47 3.16
CA VAL A 200 1.06 8.93 1.81
C VAL A 200 0.51 7.77 0.98
N LEU A 201 -0.77 7.85 0.63
CA LEU A 201 -1.48 6.82 -0.12
C LEU A 201 -1.94 7.43 -1.44
N ARG A 202 -1.38 6.97 -2.56
CA ARG A 202 -1.70 7.50 -3.89
C ARG A 202 -2.10 6.44 -4.89
N TYR A 203 -3.14 6.72 -5.67
CA TYR A 203 -3.47 5.93 -6.85
C TYR A 203 -3.65 4.44 -6.56
N ASN A 204 -4.16 4.10 -5.37
CA ASN A 204 -4.37 2.73 -4.93
C ASN A 204 -5.80 2.27 -5.17
N PHE A 205 -5.99 0.96 -5.20
CA PHE A 205 -7.28 0.30 -5.18
C PHE A 205 -7.47 -0.43 -3.85
N ILE A 206 -8.12 0.22 -2.89
CA ILE A 206 -8.31 -0.26 -1.51
C ILE A 206 -9.78 -0.60 -1.35
N VAL A 207 -10.20 -1.73 -1.92
CA VAL A 207 -11.61 -2.13 -1.96
C VAL A 207 -11.72 -3.53 -1.42
N ASP A 208 -12.43 -3.67 -0.30
CA ASP A 208 -12.53 -4.94 0.43
C ASP A 208 -13.18 -6.04 -0.42
N GLY A 209 -14.05 -5.65 -1.35
CA GLY A 209 -14.69 -6.52 -2.32
C GLY A 209 -15.87 -7.31 -1.72
N PRO A 210 -16.68 -7.97 -2.54
CA PRO A 210 -18.00 -8.46 -2.15
C PRO A 210 -17.99 -9.52 -1.03
N ALA A 211 -16.88 -10.26 -0.88
CA ALA A 211 -16.68 -11.26 0.17
C ALA A 211 -15.86 -10.75 1.36
N GLY A 212 -15.31 -9.55 1.28
CA GLY A 212 -14.50 -8.95 2.33
C GLY A 212 -15.33 -8.65 3.58
N ARG A 213 -14.66 -8.62 4.73
CA ARG A 213 -15.24 -8.29 6.04
C ARG A 213 -14.29 -7.41 6.86
N ALA A 214 -13.52 -6.54 6.22
CA ALA A 214 -12.68 -5.59 6.92
C ALA A 214 -13.54 -4.71 7.86
N SER A 215 -12.94 -4.30 8.98
CA SER A 215 -13.52 -3.27 9.84
C SER A 215 -13.25 -1.89 9.25
N TYR A 216 -12.00 -1.56 8.94
CA TYR A 216 -11.64 -0.33 8.25
C TYR A 216 -10.84 -0.65 6.99
N GLU A 217 -11.07 0.10 5.94
CA GLU A 217 -10.29 0.08 4.71
C GLU A 217 -8.98 0.83 4.97
N ILE A 218 -9.04 1.95 5.70
CA ILE A 218 -7.87 2.69 6.16
C ILE A 218 -8.07 3.13 7.61
N ASP A 219 -7.18 2.69 8.48
CA ASP A 219 -7.10 3.14 9.87
C ASP A 219 -5.79 3.90 10.11
N LEU A 220 -5.92 5.15 10.55
CA LEU A 220 -4.83 6.05 10.93
C LEU A 220 -4.96 6.40 12.42
N PRO A 221 -4.77 5.42 13.33
CA PRO A 221 -5.21 5.53 14.71
C PRO A 221 -4.45 6.59 15.53
N ASP A 222 -3.20 6.87 15.17
CA ASP A 222 -2.34 7.87 15.82
C ASP A 222 -2.40 9.24 15.11
N GLY A 223 -3.28 9.41 14.13
CA GLY A 223 -3.32 10.62 13.31
C GLY A 223 -2.04 10.79 12.47
N GLY A 224 -1.37 11.95 12.61
CA GLY A 224 -0.18 12.30 11.82
C GLY A 224 -0.46 13.17 10.61
N ASP A 225 0.52 13.29 9.71
CA ASP A 225 0.36 13.96 8.42
C ASP A 225 0.00 12.94 7.33
N ALA A 226 -1.28 12.86 7.00
CA ALA A 226 -1.82 11.93 6.03
C ALA A 226 -2.22 12.63 4.72
N LEU A 227 -1.86 12.01 3.60
CA LEU A 227 -2.18 12.45 2.26
C LEU A 227 -2.74 11.29 1.44
N LEU A 228 -4.01 11.38 1.07
CA LEU A 228 -4.75 10.41 0.27
C LEU A 228 -5.12 11.08 -1.06
N VAL A 229 -4.50 10.66 -2.17
CA VAL A 229 -4.76 11.26 -3.50
C VAL A 229 -5.07 10.20 -4.54
N GLY A 230 -6.17 10.36 -5.27
CA GLY A 230 -6.45 9.52 -6.43
C GLY A 230 -6.73 8.05 -6.09
N ASN A 231 -7.08 7.72 -4.85
CA ASN A 231 -7.37 6.33 -4.45
C ASN A 231 -8.82 5.97 -4.72
N VAL A 232 -9.08 4.69 -4.99
CA VAL A 232 -10.40 4.08 -4.83
C VAL A 232 -10.43 3.40 -3.47
N ILE A 233 -11.40 3.74 -2.63
CA ILE A 233 -11.54 3.22 -1.27
C ILE A 233 -12.97 2.74 -1.09
N GLY A 234 -13.18 1.45 -0.83
CA GLY A 234 -14.53 0.87 -0.83
C GLY A 234 -14.73 -0.21 0.22
N GLN A 235 -15.77 -0.06 1.01
CA GLN A 235 -16.19 -1.09 1.96
C GLN A 235 -17.13 -2.10 1.30
N SER A 236 -17.08 -3.34 1.77
CA SER A 236 -17.95 -4.41 1.30
C SER A 236 -19.34 -4.33 1.93
N PRO A 237 -20.33 -5.05 1.41
CA PRO A 237 -21.61 -5.25 2.09
C PRO A 237 -21.43 -5.86 3.50
N GLY A 238 -20.40 -6.69 3.68
CA GLY A 238 -20.07 -7.43 4.89
C GLY A 238 -19.10 -6.74 5.86
N SER A 239 -18.62 -5.52 5.58
CA SER A 239 -17.66 -4.82 6.45
C SER A 239 -18.18 -4.67 7.88
N GLU A 240 -17.33 -4.83 8.88
CA GLU A 240 -17.77 -4.84 10.28
C GLU A 240 -18.07 -3.44 10.82
N ASN A 241 -17.38 -2.42 10.32
CA ASN A 241 -17.61 -1.04 10.69
C ASN A 241 -18.45 -0.32 9.63
N LEU A 242 -19.02 0.81 10.03
CA LEU A 242 -19.68 1.73 9.10
C LEU A 242 -18.70 2.79 8.56
N ALA A 243 -17.57 2.98 9.23
CA ALA A 243 -16.57 3.94 8.80
C ALA A 243 -15.56 3.31 7.85
N LEU A 244 -15.24 4.00 6.76
CA LEU A 244 -14.23 3.54 5.79
C LEU A 244 -12.82 3.94 6.20
N ILE A 245 -12.70 5.22 6.59
CA ILE A 245 -11.44 5.86 6.92
C ILE A 245 -11.56 6.38 8.35
N ALA A 246 -10.70 5.88 9.23
CA ALA A 246 -10.59 6.31 10.61
C ALA A 246 -9.32 7.15 10.80
N PHE A 247 -9.44 8.28 11.51
CA PHE A 247 -8.31 9.18 11.78
C PHE A 247 -8.25 9.63 13.24
N GLY A 248 -7.16 9.30 13.93
CA GLY A 248 -6.92 9.71 15.32
C GLY A 248 -7.74 8.94 16.35
N ALA A 249 -8.19 7.72 16.01
CA ALA A 249 -9.08 6.94 16.86
C ALA A 249 -8.45 6.45 18.18
N GLU A 250 -7.12 6.26 18.26
CA GLU A 250 -6.46 5.68 19.44
C GLU A 250 -5.67 6.72 20.27
N GLY A 251 -4.95 7.66 19.62
CA GLY A 251 -4.18 8.71 20.32
C GLY A 251 -3.10 8.18 21.30
N PRO A 252 -2.39 9.06 22.04
CA PRO A 252 -2.24 10.49 21.79
C PRO A 252 -1.40 10.65 20.51
N GLY A 253 -1.96 11.29 19.49
CA GLY A 253 -1.38 11.31 18.14
C GLY A 253 -0.01 11.98 18.01
N TRP A 254 0.40 12.28 16.79
CA TRP A 254 1.62 13.06 16.54
C TRP A 254 1.45 14.54 16.89
N GLN A 255 2.55 15.31 16.93
CA GLN A 255 2.50 16.76 17.18
C GLN A 255 1.81 17.51 16.03
N GLU A 256 1.87 16.98 14.81
CA GLU A 256 1.15 17.49 13.65
C GLU A 256 0.05 16.49 13.26
N ASN A 257 -1.18 16.98 13.11
CA ASN A 257 -2.32 16.17 12.70
C ASN A 257 -3.04 16.85 11.53
N ARG A 258 -2.83 16.31 10.34
CA ARG A 258 -3.39 16.84 9.10
C ARG A 258 -3.82 15.69 8.20
N LEU A 259 -5.08 15.71 7.78
CA LEU A 259 -5.59 14.77 6.79
C LEU A 259 -5.95 15.54 5.52
N ARG A 260 -5.31 15.19 4.41
CA ARG A 260 -5.59 15.77 3.10
C ARG A 260 -6.07 14.68 2.16
N MET A 261 -7.29 14.84 1.64
CA MET A 261 -7.95 13.91 0.74
C MET A 261 -8.31 14.63 -0.55
N SER A 262 -7.73 14.22 -1.66
CA SER A 262 -7.97 14.86 -2.95
C SER A 262 -8.27 13.85 -4.05
N HIS A 263 -9.33 14.07 -4.81
CA HIS A 263 -9.66 13.22 -5.96
C HIS A 263 -9.74 11.72 -5.60
N ASN A 264 -10.22 11.34 -4.41
CA ASN A 264 -10.48 9.92 -4.10
C ASN A 264 -11.90 9.54 -4.52
N THR A 265 -12.11 8.29 -4.91
CA THR A 265 -13.43 7.68 -5.07
C THR A 265 -13.73 6.82 -3.85
N LEU A 266 -14.74 7.19 -3.07
CA LEU A 266 -15.14 6.51 -1.83
C LEU A 266 -16.45 5.76 -2.05
N ILE A 267 -16.51 4.47 -1.71
CA ILE A 267 -17.61 3.58 -2.12
C ILE A 267 -18.20 2.90 -0.89
N ASN A 268 -19.51 3.04 -0.74
CA ASN A 268 -20.29 2.27 0.21
C ASN A 268 -21.11 1.20 -0.52
N GLU A 269 -20.78 -0.07 -0.30
CA GLU A 269 -21.60 -1.21 -0.77
C GLU A 269 -22.50 -1.79 0.35
N LYS A 270 -22.45 -1.24 1.56
CA LYS A 270 -23.37 -1.61 2.65
C LYS A 270 -24.77 -1.03 2.42
N PRO A 271 -25.83 -1.73 2.85
CA PRO A 271 -27.18 -1.17 2.91
C PRO A 271 -27.29 0.01 3.89
N GLN A 272 -26.50 0.01 4.96
CA GLN A 272 -26.47 1.10 5.93
C GLN A 272 -25.66 2.29 5.42
N ALA A 273 -26.05 3.49 5.84
CA ALA A 273 -25.30 4.71 5.59
C ALA A 273 -23.89 4.62 6.18
N ALA A 274 -22.87 4.91 5.37
CA ALA A 274 -21.47 4.89 5.78
C ALA A 274 -21.04 6.19 6.49
N HIS A 275 -19.95 6.08 7.27
CA HIS A 275 -19.08 7.20 7.58
C HIS A 275 -17.86 7.15 6.65
N PHE A 276 -17.92 7.85 5.52
CA PHE A 276 -16.81 7.84 4.54
C PHE A 276 -15.49 8.35 5.13
N LEU A 277 -15.57 9.22 6.12
CA LEU A 277 -14.46 9.62 6.98
C LEU A 277 -15.00 9.81 8.40
N ARG A 278 -14.28 9.28 9.39
CA ARG A 278 -14.50 9.56 10.81
C ARG A 278 -13.19 9.98 11.46
N ALA A 279 -13.20 11.14 12.08
CA ALA A 279 -12.07 11.68 12.83
C ALA A 279 -12.43 11.90 14.31
N TRP A 280 -11.42 11.85 15.18
CA TRP A 280 -11.55 12.05 16.63
C TRP A 280 -10.58 13.14 17.12
N PRO A 281 -10.80 14.42 16.77
CA PRO A 281 -9.92 15.52 17.18
C PRO A 281 -9.75 15.62 18.70
N GLU A 282 -10.76 15.22 19.48
CA GLU A 282 -10.74 15.23 20.94
C GLU A 282 -9.76 14.23 21.55
N ARG A 283 -9.24 13.28 20.76
CA ARG A 283 -8.21 12.30 21.17
C ARG A 283 -6.80 12.69 20.74
N LEU A 284 -6.67 13.80 20.00
CA LEU A 284 -5.39 14.29 19.49
C LEU A 284 -4.79 15.33 20.43
N THR A 285 -3.46 15.40 20.43
CA THR A 285 -2.68 16.32 21.27
C THR A 285 -2.47 17.68 20.64
N SER A 286 -2.84 17.85 19.36
CA SER A 286 -2.78 19.09 18.62
C SER A 286 -4.02 19.27 17.74
N PRO A 287 -4.35 20.52 17.34
CA PRO A 287 -5.48 20.78 16.47
C PRO A 287 -5.42 19.98 15.18
N LEU A 288 -6.56 19.43 14.78
CA LEU A 288 -6.74 18.69 13.55
C LEU A 288 -7.11 19.64 12.40
N SER A 289 -6.43 19.51 11.26
CA SER A 289 -6.86 20.09 9.99
C SER A 289 -7.25 19.01 8.99
N ILE A 290 -8.45 19.12 8.42
CA ILE A 290 -8.93 18.20 7.38
C ILE A 290 -9.18 18.99 6.08
N VAL A 291 -8.58 18.54 4.99
CA VAL A 291 -8.85 19.07 3.64
C VAL A 291 -9.48 17.97 2.80
N THR A 292 -10.68 18.20 2.28
CA THR A 292 -11.35 17.24 1.37
C THR A 292 -11.73 17.94 0.06
N LEU A 293 -10.95 17.69 -0.99
CA LEU A 293 -11.11 18.34 -2.29
C LEU A 293 -11.48 17.34 -3.38
N ASN A 294 -12.52 17.65 -4.15
CA ASN A 294 -12.85 16.95 -5.40
C ASN A 294 -13.01 15.42 -5.25
N ASN A 295 -13.40 14.92 -4.08
CA ASN A 295 -13.65 13.49 -3.89
C ASN A 295 -15.00 13.11 -4.49
N LEU A 296 -15.10 11.87 -4.98
CA LEU A 296 -16.34 11.29 -5.49
C LEU A 296 -16.86 10.27 -4.48
N ILE A 297 -18.06 10.49 -3.96
CA ILE A 297 -18.70 9.65 -2.96
C ILE A 297 -19.79 8.84 -3.67
N VAL A 298 -19.75 7.52 -3.56
CA VAL A 298 -20.68 6.61 -4.23
C VAL A 298 -21.41 5.79 -3.18
N GLY A 299 -22.73 5.95 -3.11
CA GLY A 299 -23.58 5.28 -2.13
C GLY A 299 -23.95 6.14 -0.92
N GLU A 300 -24.80 5.58 -0.06
CA GLU A 300 -25.40 6.28 1.07
C GLU A 300 -24.39 6.53 2.19
N GLY A 301 -24.43 7.73 2.78
CA GLY A 301 -23.55 8.04 3.91
C GLY A 301 -23.18 9.51 4.07
N PHE A 302 -22.40 9.73 5.11
CA PHE A 302 -21.88 11.01 5.55
C PHE A 302 -20.40 11.08 5.20
N PHE A 303 -20.01 12.16 4.52
CA PHE A 303 -18.61 12.49 4.32
C PHE A 303 -18.30 13.74 5.12
N ASP A 304 -17.21 13.66 5.88
CA ASP A 304 -16.85 14.67 6.86
C ASP A 304 -16.55 16.02 6.20
N GLN A 305 -17.41 16.99 6.53
CA GLN A 305 -17.35 18.40 6.14
C GLN A 305 -17.57 19.31 7.35
N ILE A 306 -17.55 18.74 8.57
CA ILE A 306 -17.88 19.45 9.81
C ILE A 306 -16.65 19.87 10.58
N HIS A 307 -15.53 19.18 10.39
CA HIS A 307 -14.27 19.53 11.02
C HIS A 307 -13.62 20.75 10.35
N PRO A 308 -12.73 21.48 11.06
CA PRO A 308 -12.06 22.64 10.49
C PRO A 308 -11.17 22.28 9.28
N GLY A 309 -11.34 23.03 8.20
CA GLY A 309 -10.46 23.01 7.03
C GLY A 309 -11.17 23.35 5.72
N ASP A 310 -10.58 22.95 4.60
CA ASP A 310 -11.08 23.27 3.26
C ASP A 310 -11.80 22.06 2.65
N HIS A 311 -13.07 22.25 2.35
CA HIS A 311 -13.97 21.22 1.84
C HIS A 311 -14.68 21.74 0.59
N ALA A 312 -14.22 21.32 -0.59
CA ALA A 312 -14.73 21.86 -1.85
C ALA A 312 -14.76 20.81 -2.97
N GLY A 313 -15.66 20.99 -3.93
CA GLY A 313 -15.74 20.17 -5.16
C GLY A 313 -16.11 18.70 -4.96
N ASN A 314 -16.32 18.22 -3.73
CA ASN A 314 -16.78 16.85 -3.47
C ASN A 314 -18.17 16.61 -4.06
N GLN A 315 -18.37 15.50 -4.78
CA GLN A 315 -19.62 15.16 -5.46
C GLN A 315 -20.14 13.79 -5.00
N LYS A 316 -21.47 13.62 -5.02
CA LYS A 316 -22.14 12.37 -4.69
C LYS A 316 -22.76 11.72 -5.92
N LEU A 317 -22.71 10.40 -5.97
CA LEU A 317 -23.43 9.55 -6.92
C LEU A 317 -24.20 8.46 -6.17
N PRO A 318 -25.31 7.97 -6.73
CA PRO A 318 -26.08 6.90 -6.10
C PRO A 318 -25.26 5.60 -5.97
N ALA A 319 -25.68 4.75 -5.04
CA ALA A 319 -25.14 3.40 -4.89
C ALA A 319 -25.24 2.63 -6.23
N GLY A 320 -24.25 1.79 -6.51
CA GLY A 320 -24.25 0.95 -7.72
C GLY A 320 -23.97 1.69 -9.04
N TYR A 321 -23.66 3.00 -9.03
CA TYR A 321 -23.35 3.75 -10.27
C TYR A 321 -22.26 3.09 -11.14
N PHE A 322 -21.27 2.45 -10.50
CA PHE A 322 -20.18 1.75 -11.17
C PHE A 322 -20.32 0.22 -11.15
N ALA A 323 -21.50 -0.31 -10.80
CA ALA A 323 -21.71 -1.75 -10.67
C ALA A 323 -21.33 -2.49 -11.97
N GLY A 324 -20.66 -3.64 -11.83
CA GLY A 324 -20.24 -4.48 -12.96
C GLY A 324 -19.02 -3.99 -13.73
N ARG A 325 -18.37 -2.89 -13.33
CA ARG A 325 -17.20 -2.32 -14.04
C ARG A 325 -15.84 -2.77 -13.50
N GLY A 326 -15.83 -3.71 -12.54
CA GLY A 326 -14.60 -4.17 -11.90
C GLY A 326 -13.85 -3.01 -11.23
N ALA A 327 -12.58 -2.83 -11.59
CA ALA A 327 -11.72 -1.76 -11.05
C ALA A 327 -11.81 -0.42 -11.81
N ASP A 328 -12.75 -0.26 -12.74
CA ASP A 328 -12.90 0.96 -13.54
C ASP A 328 -13.97 1.92 -13.00
N PHE A 329 -13.52 2.97 -12.32
CA PHE A 329 -14.38 4.04 -11.76
C PHE A 329 -14.31 5.33 -12.58
N THR A 330 -13.98 5.23 -13.87
CA THR A 330 -13.92 6.37 -14.77
C THR A 330 -15.32 6.90 -15.07
N LEU A 331 -15.57 8.19 -14.85
CA LEU A 331 -16.81 8.85 -15.27
C LEU A 331 -16.92 8.84 -16.81
N PRO A 332 -18.10 8.60 -17.41
CA PRO A 332 -18.24 8.67 -18.86
C PRO A 332 -17.95 10.09 -19.40
N PRO A 333 -17.57 10.26 -20.68
CA PRO A 333 -17.33 11.58 -21.28
C PRO A 333 -18.51 12.54 -21.14
N SER A 334 -19.74 12.02 -21.19
CA SER A 334 -21.00 12.76 -21.05
C SER A 334 -21.39 13.10 -19.60
N SER A 335 -20.60 12.68 -18.61
CA SER A 335 -20.93 12.94 -17.20
C SER A 335 -20.95 14.45 -16.93
N PRO A 336 -22.04 15.00 -16.33
CA PRO A 336 -22.11 16.41 -15.97
C PRO A 336 -21.16 16.79 -14.83
N LEU A 337 -20.49 15.81 -14.21
CA LEU A 337 -19.47 16.07 -13.19
C LEU A 337 -18.10 16.40 -13.79
N ARG A 338 -17.88 16.11 -15.07
CA ARG A 338 -16.64 16.52 -15.77
C ARG A 338 -16.67 18.02 -16.03
N GLY A 339 -15.61 18.71 -15.64
CA GLY A 339 -15.49 20.17 -15.70
C GLY A 339 -16.16 20.91 -14.54
N LYS A 340 -16.79 20.20 -13.60
CA LYS A 340 -17.49 20.82 -12.45
C LYS A 340 -16.53 21.23 -11.33
N VAL A 341 -15.31 20.69 -11.33
CA VAL A 341 -14.28 20.96 -10.32
C VAL A 341 -13.05 21.57 -10.97
N MET A 342 -12.28 22.30 -10.17
CA MET A 342 -10.98 22.86 -10.58
C MET A 342 -9.85 22.09 -9.89
N PRO A 343 -8.64 22.03 -10.46
CA PRO A 343 -7.51 21.43 -9.77
C PRO A 343 -7.23 22.18 -8.46
N PRO A 344 -6.87 21.48 -7.37
CA PRO A 344 -6.43 22.12 -6.14
C PRO A 344 -5.25 23.06 -6.37
N ALA A 345 -5.17 24.16 -5.60
CA ALA A 345 -4.04 25.09 -5.67
C ALA A 345 -2.72 24.45 -5.17
N THR A 346 -2.81 23.51 -4.22
CA THR A 346 -1.65 22.80 -3.67
C THR A 346 -1.22 21.68 -4.62
N PRO A 347 0.01 21.70 -5.20
CA PRO A 347 0.43 20.72 -6.20
C PRO A 347 0.36 19.26 -5.74
N ALA A 348 0.66 18.99 -4.47
CA ALA A 348 0.62 17.65 -3.90
C ALA A 348 -0.80 17.03 -3.84
N LEU A 349 -1.85 17.83 -4.04
CA LEU A 349 -3.25 17.40 -4.10
C LEU A 349 -3.76 17.21 -5.53
N ILE A 350 -3.00 17.59 -6.54
CA ILE A 350 -3.36 17.38 -7.94
C ILE A 350 -2.94 15.96 -8.33
N PRO A 351 -3.86 15.08 -8.75
CA PRO A 351 -3.47 13.74 -9.19
C PRO A 351 -2.66 13.83 -10.49
N THR A 352 -1.50 13.16 -10.50
CA THR A 352 -0.58 13.07 -11.63
C THR A 352 -0.56 11.67 -12.25
N ALA A 353 -1.31 10.73 -11.67
CA ALA A 353 -1.50 9.39 -12.16
C ALA A 353 -2.88 8.87 -11.72
N GLU A 354 -3.28 7.70 -12.24
CA GLU A 354 -4.47 6.97 -11.79
C GLU A 354 -4.16 5.47 -11.72
N PHE A 355 -4.91 4.75 -10.88
CA PHE A 355 -4.73 3.31 -10.71
C PHE A 355 -4.96 2.55 -12.02
N THR A 356 -4.19 1.49 -12.24
CA THR A 356 -4.40 0.51 -13.31
C THR A 356 -4.35 -0.89 -12.73
N ALA A 357 -5.41 -1.68 -12.96
CA ALA A 357 -5.44 -3.07 -12.54
C ALA A 357 -4.38 -3.91 -13.28
N PRO A 358 -3.82 -4.97 -12.66
CA PRO A 358 -4.18 -5.50 -11.34
C PRO A 358 -3.58 -4.75 -10.14
N ALA A 359 -2.39 -4.14 -10.28
CA ALA A 359 -1.76 -3.27 -9.31
C ALA A 359 -0.64 -2.46 -9.98
N SER A 360 -0.98 -1.28 -10.50
CA SER A 360 -0.01 -0.27 -10.89
C SER A 360 -0.66 1.12 -10.95
N SER A 361 0.09 2.13 -11.37
CA SER A 361 -0.43 3.45 -11.72
C SER A 361 0.01 3.85 -13.12
N ARG A 362 -0.84 4.64 -13.79
CA ARG A 362 -0.55 5.23 -15.10
C ARG A 362 -0.45 6.74 -14.96
N ALA A 363 0.67 7.31 -15.38
CA ALA A 363 0.85 8.76 -15.43
C ALA A 363 -0.27 9.44 -16.24
N LEU A 364 -0.62 10.65 -15.83
CA LEU A 364 -1.64 11.49 -16.45
C LEU A 364 -1.04 12.83 -16.89
N ALA A 365 -1.45 13.29 -18.07
CA ALA A 365 -1.41 14.71 -18.39
C ALA A 365 -2.57 15.43 -17.69
N PRO A 366 -2.42 16.72 -17.33
CA PRO A 366 -3.54 17.51 -16.81
C PRO A 366 -4.73 17.45 -17.79
N PRO A 367 -5.93 17.03 -17.35
CA PRO A 367 -7.10 16.97 -18.21
C PRO A 367 -7.58 18.37 -18.58
N ALA A 368 -8.19 18.50 -19.76
CA ALA A 368 -8.88 19.74 -20.15
C ALA A 368 -10.08 20.04 -19.24
N SER A 369 -10.77 18.99 -18.79
CA SER A 369 -11.90 19.07 -17.87
C SER A 369 -11.68 18.14 -16.69
N TRP A 370 -11.38 18.73 -15.53
CA TRP A 370 -11.19 18.01 -14.28
C TRP A 370 -12.49 17.37 -13.79
N ALA A 371 -12.39 16.19 -13.21
CA ALA A 371 -13.52 15.46 -12.66
C ALA A 371 -13.27 15.14 -11.17
N PRO A 372 -14.32 15.09 -10.33
CA PRO A 372 -14.16 14.54 -8.99
C PRO A 372 -13.80 13.04 -9.06
N GLY A 373 -13.10 12.55 -8.05
CA GLY A 373 -12.75 11.13 -7.91
C GLY A 373 -11.42 10.72 -8.54
N ALA A 374 -11.11 9.43 -8.42
CA ALA A 374 -9.78 8.85 -8.65
C ALA A 374 -9.31 8.87 -10.11
N PHE A 375 -10.24 8.86 -11.06
CA PHE A 375 -9.92 8.69 -12.48
C PHE A 375 -10.18 9.99 -13.24
N GLN A 376 -9.13 10.50 -13.88
CA GLN A 376 -9.22 11.73 -14.67
C GLN A 376 -9.27 11.45 -16.18
N ARG A 377 -8.84 10.27 -16.61
CA ARG A 377 -8.89 9.89 -18.02
C ARG A 377 -10.29 10.04 -18.60
N VAL A 378 -10.37 10.42 -19.87
CA VAL A 378 -11.61 10.37 -20.66
C VAL A 378 -11.56 9.07 -21.46
N PRO A 379 -12.52 8.13 -21.30
CA PRO A 379 -12.60 6.97 -22.17
C PRO A 379 -12.71 7.44 -23.62
N ALA A 380 -12.00 6.80 -24.55
CA ALA A 380 -12.26 7.02 -25.96
C ALA A 380 -13.74 6.69 -26.24
N ASN A 381 -14.44 7.51 -27.02
CA ASN A 381 -15.79 7.17 -27.47
C ASN A 381 -15.70 5.79 -28.14
N GLN A 382 -16.32 4.78 -27.52
CA GLN A 382 -16.69 3.58 -28.26
C GLN A 382 -17.74 4.06 -29.26
N ALA A 383 -17.28 4.46 -30.45
CA ALA A 383 -18.19 4.68 -31.56
C ALA A 383 -19.00 3.39 -31.72
N THR A 384 -20.32 3.54 -31.63
CA THR A 384 -21.31 2.57 -32.04
C THR A 384 -20.85 1.88 -33.31
N ILE A 385 -20.48 0.59 -33.22
CA ILE A 385 -20.54 -0.31 -34.37
C ILE A 385 -22.03 -0.57 -34.57
N SER A 386 -22.69 0.38 -35.24
CA SER A 386 -24.00 0.20 -35.81
C SER A 386 -23.82 0.20 -37.32
N GLU A 387 -24.50 -0.77 -37.95
CA GLU A 387 -24.70 -0.95 -39.39
C GLU A 387 -23.60 -1.73 -40.14
N HIS A 388 -23.87 -2.75 -40.97
CA HIS A 388 -25.07 -3.01 -41.77
C HIS A 388 -25.62 -4.42 -41.63
N VAL A 389 -26.90 -4.50 -41.27
CA VAL A 389 -27.81 -5.48 -41.86
C VAL A 389 -28.11 -4.98 -43.28
N ALA A 390 -27.70 -5.75 -44.28
CA ALA A 390 -28.26 -5.67 -45.63
C ALA A 390 -28.90 -7.02 -45.95
N THR A 391 -30.18 -6.96 -46.29
CA THR A 391 -31.13 -8.02 -46.61
C THR A 391 -30.83 -8.73 -47.95
N PRO A 392 -31.46 -9.90 -48.21
CA PRO A 392 -31.01 -10.90 -49.19
C PRO A 392 -31.64 -10.74 -50.57
N PRO A 393 -31.22 -11.54 -51.56
CA PRO A 393 -32.10 -12.15 -52.54
C PRO A 393 -32.54 -13.57 -52.16
#